data_AF-A0A7X7R8U4-F1
#
_entry.id   AF-A0A7X7R8U4-F1
#
_cell.length_a   1.000
_cell.length_b   1.000
_cell.length_c   1.000
_cell.angle_alpha   90.00
_cell.angle_beta   90.00
_cell.angle_gamma   90.00
#
_symmetry.space_group_name_H-M   'P 1'
#
loop_
_entity.id
_entity.type
_entity.pdbx_description
1 polymer ?
#
loop_
_entity_poly.entity_id
_entity_poly.type
_entity_poly.pdbx_seq_one_letter_code
_entity_poly.pdbx_strand_id
1 'polypeptide(L)'
;DTPDAFGRIAGKAATFISRADKSGTHAAELRFWKAAGVEPVGQDWYKEAGAGMGPTLNMAAGVDAYTLSDRGTWANFKNRQSLAIVYEGDPKLFNPYGVILVNPDKHPHVKKAAAEQFIDWITSDAGREAIASYKLGGEQLFYPTPR
;
A
#
# COMPACT_ATOMS: atom_id res chain seq x y z
N ASP A 1 3.94 16.11 -5.66
CA ASP A 1 4.08 14.65 -5.89
C ASP A 1 4.27 13.99 -4.52
N THR A 2 4.37 12.67 -4.41
CA THR A 2 4.41 11.99 -3.09
C THR A 2 5.53 12.50 -2.17
N PRO A 3 6.77 12.70 -2.65
CA PRO A 3 7.83 13.32 -1.85
C PRO A 3 7.48 14.72 -1.34
N ASP A 4 6.91 15.60 -2.18
CA ASP A 4 6.45 16.93 -1.74
C ASP A 4 5.36 16.83 -0.65
N ALA A 5 4.39 15.91 -0.79
CA ALA A 5 3.36 15.70 0.24
C ALA A 5 3.98 15.32 1.59
N PHE A 6 4.95 14.41 1.59
CA PHE A 6 5.70 14.01 2.79
C PHE A 6 6.53 15.18 3.34
N GLY A 7 7.21 15.94 2.47
CA GLY A 7 7.95 17.14 2.86
C GLY A 7 7.08 18.19 3.56
N ARG A 8 5.83 18.37 3.13
CA ARG A 8 4.87 19.29 3.78
C ARG A 8 4.42 18.81 5.16
N ILE A 9 4.29 17.50 5.38
CA ILE A 9 4.00 16.92 6.70
C ILE A 9 5.16 17.24 7.65
N ALA A 10 6.39 16.96 7.22
CA ALA A 10 7.60 17.23 8.00
C ALA A 10 7.81 18.72 8.27
N GLY A 11 7.65 19.58 7.26
CA GLY A 11 7.82 21.04 7.39
C GLY A 11 6.84 21.70 8.35
N LYS A 12 5.69 21.06 8.61
CA LYS A 12 4.72 21.48 9.63
C LYS A 12 4.90 20.78 10.97
N ALA A 13 5.85 19.84 11.08
CA ALA A 13 5.96 18.90 12.20
C ALA A 13 4.60 18.24 12.54
N ALA A 14 3.81 17.93 11.51
CA ALA A 14 2.50 17.33 11.70
C ALA A 14 2.66 15.86 12.10
N THR A 15 1.87 15.41 13.07
CA THR A 15 1.99 14.04 13.57
C THR A 15 1.74 13.02 12.46
N PHE A 16 2.68 12.07 12.32
CA PHE A 16 2.61 10.97 11.38
C PHE A 16 2.74 9.65 12.13
N ILE A 17 1.81 8.73 11.93
CA ILE A 17 1.87 7.38 12.51
C ILE A 17 2.40 6.42 11.45
N SER A 18 3.62 5.92 11.68
CA SER A 18 4.23 4.86 10.89
C SER A 18 3.76 3.49 11.35
N ARG A 19 3.64 2.57 10.40
CA ARG A 19 3.49 1.13 10.69
C ARG A 19 4.66 0.60 11.51
N ALA A 20 5.89 0.99 11.15
CA ALA A 20 7.15 0.55 11.77
C ALA A 20 7.32 -0.96 11.96
N ASP A 21 6.73 -1.78 11.07
CA ASP A 21 6.61 -3.23 11.25
C ASP A 21 7.27 -4.06 10.14
N LYS A 22 8.14 -3.42 9.35
CA LYS A 22 8.90 -4.03 8.23
C LYS A 22 8.01 -4.57 7.08
N SER A 23 6.75 -4.18 7.02
CA SER A 23 5.86 -4.50 5.90
C SER A 23 6.20 -3.73 4.62
N GLY A 24 5.56 -4.11 3.51
CA GLY A 24 5.64 -3.38 2.24
C GLY A 24 5.20 -1.92 2.36
N THR A 25 4.15 -1.62 3.13
CA THR A 25 3.69 -0.25 3.39
C THR A 25 4.75 0.57 4.12
N HIS A 26 5.36 0.00 5.17
CA HIS A 26 6.45 0.65 5.89
C HIS A 26 7.65 0.90 4.96
N ALA A 27 8.02 -0.07 4.13
CA ALA A 27 9.10 0.11 3.15
C ALA A 27 8.77 1.20 2.12
N ALA A 28 7.51 1.34 1.68
CA ALA A 28 7.08 2.40 0.78
C ALA A 28 7.15 3.78 1.44
N GLU A 29 6.63 3.90 2.65
CA GLU A 29 6.70 5.10 3.48
C GLU A 29 8.14 5.61 3.64
N LEU A 30 9.08 4.75 4.06
CA LEU A 30 10.49 5.10 4.21
C LEU A 30 11.13 5.56 2.89
N ARG A 31 10.75 4.97 1.74
CA ARG A 31 11.22 5.44 0.42
C ARG A 31 10.73 6.86 0.14
N PHE A 32 9.51 7.21 0.52
CA PHE A 32 8.96 8.54 0.29
C PHE A 32 9.59 9.59 1.20
N TRP A 33 9.85 9.25 2.48
CA TRP A 33 10.64 10.11 3.37
C TRP A 33 12.03 10.40 2.82
N LYS A 34 12.75 9.34 2.40
CA LYS A 34 14.06 9.48 1.79
C LYS A 34 14.04 10.33 0.51
N ALA A 35 13.05 10.12 -0.35
CA ALA A 35 12.88 10.89 -1.59
C ALA A 35 12.54 12.37 -1.30
N ALA A 36 11.91 12.66 -0.16
CA ALA A 36 11.66 14.02 0.31
C ALA A 36 12.88 14.66 0.99
N GLY A 37 13.98 13.93 1.17
CA GLY A 37 15.16 14.40 1.91
C GLY A 37 14.94 14.56 3.41
N VAL A 38 13.98 13.81 3.98
CA VAL A 38 13.60 13.88 5.39
C VAL A 38 13.99 12.59 6.09
N GLU A 39 14.67 12.70 7.23
CA GLU A 39 14.92 11.60 8.17
C GLU A 39 13.92 11.71 9.34
N PRO A 40 12.82 10.93 9.32
CA PRO A 40 11.73 11.11 10.28
C PRO A 40 11.98 10.38 11.61
N VAL A 41 12.83 9.34 11.62
CA VAL A 41 13.10 8.53 12.81
C VAL A 41 13.75 9.40 13.89
N GLY A 42 13.20 9.34 15.10
CA GLY A 42 13.64 10.17 16.23
C GLY A 42 13.04 11.58 16.27
N GLN A 43 12.25 11.97 15.27
CA GLN A 43 11.50 13.23 15.32
C GLN A 43 10.26 13.09 16.22
N ASP A 44 9.97 14.11 17.01
CA ASP A 44 8.82 14.09 17.93
C ASP A 44 7.47 13.89 17.21
N TRP A 45 7.35 14.35 15.97
CA TRP A 45 6.12 14.23 15.19
C TRP A 45 5.97 12.87 14.48
N TYR A 46 7.01 12.03 14.46
CA TYR A 46 6.97 10.71 13.83
C TYR A 46 6.81 9.62 14.89
N LYS A 47 5.67 8.92 14.87
CA LYS A 47 5.33 7.90 15.86
C LYS A 47 5.31 6.52 15.23
N GLU A 48 6.04 5.59 15.83
CA GLU A 48 6.14 4.21 15.36
C GLU A 48 5.10 3.33 16.09
N ALA A 49 4.11 2.81 15.36
CA ALA A 49 3.08 1.95 15.93
C ALA A 49 3.58 0.52 16.21
N GLY A 50 4.54 0.03 15.42
CA GLY A 50 5.03 -1.35 15.50
C GLY A 50 3.94 -2.39 15.21
N ALA A 51 2.94 -2.05 14.41
CA ALA A 51 1.71 -2.81 14.26
C ALA A 51 1.19 -2.83 12.81
N GLY A 52 0.24 -3.72 12.56
CA GLY A 52 -0.48 -3.80 11.28
C GLY A 52 -1.32 -2.55 10.97
N MET A 53 -1.82 -2.47 9.73
CA MET A 53 -2.47 -1.24 9.22
C MET A 53 -3.75 -0.84 9.97
N GLY A 54 -4.57 -1.79 10.43
CA GLY A 54 -5.78 -1.49 11.21
C GLY A 54 -5.49 -0.75 12.53
N PRO A 55 -4.62 -1.29 13.41
CA PRO A 55 -4.15 -0.57 14.59
C PRO A 55 -3.50 0.79 14.28
N THR A 56 -2.65 0.88 13.27
CA THR A 56 -2.02 2.14 12.84
C THR A 56 -3.08 3.19 12.45
N LEU A 57 -4.12 2.81 11.70
CA LEU A 57 -5.22 3.72 11.36
C LEU A 57 -6.02 4.15 12.59
N ASN A 58 -6.28 3.25 13.55
CA ASN A 58 -6.95 3.62 14.79
C ASN A 58 -6.11 4.60 15.63
N MET A 59 -4.79 4.41 15.69
CA MET A 59 -3.89 5.37 16.35
C MET A 59 -3.93 6.72 15.66
N ALA A 60 -3.84 6.75 14.32
CA ALA A 60 -3.91 7.99 13.55
C ALA A 60 -5.25 8.72 13.76
N ALA A 61 -6.36 7.99 13.76
CA ALA A 61 -7.69 8.53 14.01
C ALA A 61 -7.85 9.08 15.44
N GLY A 62 -7.16 8.49 16.43
CA GLY A 62 -7.25 8.91 17.83
C GLY A 62 -6.51 10.22 18.15
N VAL A 63 -5.60 10.66 17.29
CA VAL A 63 -4.77 11.87 17.50
C VAL A 63 -4.75 12.80 16.28
N ASP A 64 -5.69 12.64 15.36
CA ASP A 64 -5.81 13.42 14.12
C ASP A 64 -4.49 13.51 13.33
N ALA A 65 -3.82 12.37 13.16
CA ALA A 65 -2.52 12.27 12.50
C ALA A 65 -2.59 11.76 11.05
N TYR A 66 -1.51 12.02 10.30
CA TYR A 66 -1.28 11.46 8.98
C TYR A 66 -0.78 10.02 9.08
N THR A 67 -1.07 9.20 8.08
CA THR A 67 -0.46 7.88 7.89
C THR A 67 -0.55 7.46 6.42
N LEU A 68 0.32 6.54 5.99
CA LEU A 68 0.24 5.92 4.67
C LEU A 68 -0.52 4.59 4.77
N SER A 69 -1.57 4.42 3.97
CA SER A 69 -2.36 3.18 3.90
C SER A 69 -2.60 2.74 2.46
N ASP A 70 -2.76 1.44 2.25
CA ASP A 70 -3.30 0.92 1.00
C ASP A 70 -4.83 1.16 0.93
N ARG A 71 -5.35 1.17 -0.31
CA ARG A 71 -6.76 1.48 -0.59
C ARG A 71 -7.72 0.43 -0.04
N GLY A 72 -7.36 -0.85 -0.12
CA GLY A 72 -8.22 -1.95 0.34
C GLY A 72 -8.45 -1.89 1.84
N THR A 73 -7.40 -1.65 2.61
CA THR A 73 -7.51 -1.44 4.06
C THR A 73 -8.35 -0.20 4.36
N TRP A 74 -8.10 0.92 3.70
CA TRP A 74 -8.89 2.16 3.88
C TRP A 74 -10.38 1.95 3.60
N ALA A 75 -10.74 1.27 2.52
CA ALA A 75 -12.12 0.99 2.14
C ALA A 75 -12.84 0.08 3.17
N ASN A 76 -12.12 -0.86 3.77
CA ASN A 76 -12.65 -1.70 4.86
C ASN A 76 -12.67 -0.99 6.22
N PHE A 77 -11.81 -0.01 6.46
CA PHE A 77 -11.68 0.67 7.74
C PHE A 77 -12.91 1.54 8.04
N LYS A 78 -13.62 1.19 9.12
CA LYS A 78 -14.88 1.84 9.53
C LYS A 78 -14.70 2.95 10.56
N ASN A 79 -13.68 2.86 11.42
CA ASN A 79 -13.45 3.83 12.48
C ASN A 79 -12.67 5.07 12.00
N ARG A 80 -13.18 5.76 10.97
CA ARG A 80 -12.45 6.84 10.30
C ARG A 80 -12.29 8.11 11.13
N GLN A 81 -13.23 8.41 12.02
CA GLN A 81 -13.26 9.69 12.75
C GLN A 81 -13.11 10.86 11.75
N SER A 82 -12.13 11.74 11.96
CA SER A 82 -11.76 12.87 11.09
C SER A 82 -10.90 12.47 9.89
N LEU A 83 -10.39 11.23 9.83
CA LEU A 83 -9.49 10.83 8.77
C LEU A 83 -10.19 10.88 7.42
N ALA A 84 -9.47 11.41 6.44
CA ALA A 84 -9.87 11.45 5.04
C ALA A 84 -8.66 11.16 4.16
N ILE A 85 -8.91 10.76 2.92
CA ILE A 85 -7.84 10.71 1.92
C ILE A 85 -7.48 12.15 1.56
N VAL A 86 -6.27 12.56 1.93
CA VAL A 86 -5.75 13.90 1.66
C VAL A 86 -4.79 13.94 0.46
N TYR A 87 -4.33 12.78 -0.01
CA TYR A 87 -3.40 12.67 -1.13
C TYR A 87 -3.52 11.29 -1.80
N GLU A 88 -3.67 11.28 -3.12
CA GLU A 88 -3.74 10.07 -3.93
C GLU A 88 -3.41 10.34 -5.41
N GLY A 89 -3.27 9.29 -6.21
CA GLY A 89 -3.15 9.38 -7.68
C GLY A 89 -1.73 9.56 -8.22
N ASP A 90 -0.72 9.78 -7.38
CA ASP A 90 0.67 9.80 -7.83
C ASP A 90 1.12 8.40 -8.30
N PRO A 91 1.68 8.24 -9.50
CA PRO A 91 2.24 6.97 -9.97
C PRO A 91 3.25 6.32 -9.01
N LYS A 92 3.96 7.09 -8.18
CA LYS A 92 4.87 6.58 -7.15
C LYS A 92 4.14 5.80 -6.04
N LEU A 93 2.84 6.03 -5.86
CA LEU A 93 1.98 5.28 -4.92
C LEU A 93 1.47 3.97 -5.52
N PHE A 94 1.71 3.69 -6.81
CA PHE A 94 1.26 2.45 -7.42
C PHE A 94 1.98 1.27 -6.76
N ASN A 95 1.19 0.27 -6.38
CA ASN A 95 1.67 -0.96 -5.76
C ASN A 95 1.44 -2.13 -6.73
N PRO A 96 2.36 -2.35 -7.68
CA PRO A 96 2.18 -3.38 -8.70
C PRO A 96 2.26 -4.78 -8.09
N TYR A 97 1.38 -5.68 -8.55
CA TYR A 97 1.41 -7.10 -8.23
C TYR A 97 1.98 -7.89 -9.41
N GLY A 98 2.85 -8.85 -9.12
CA GLY A 98 3.41 -9.77 -10.10
C GLY A 98 3.10 -11.21 -9.74
N VAL A 99 2.87 -12.04 -10.74
CA VAL A 99 2.78 -13.50 -10.61
C VAL A 99 4.05 -14.12 -11.20
N ILE A 100 4.70 -15.01 -10.45
CA ILE A 100 5.97 -15.62 -10.84
C ILE A 100 5.89 -17.12 -10.63
N LEU A 101 6.14 -17.87 -11.69
CA LEU A 101 6.28 -19.32 -11.63
C LEU A 101 7.58 -19.68 -10.89
N VAL A 102 7.47 -20.46 -9.81
CA VAL A 102 8.63 -21.02 -9.10
C VAL A 102 9.38 -21.97 -10.05
N ASN A 103 10.71 -21.82 -10.11
CA ASN A 103 11.55 -22.57 -11.05
C ASN A 103 11.41 -24.09 -10.83
N PRO A 104 10.85 -24.85 -11.81
CA PRO A 104 10.61 -26.28 -11.67
C PRO A 104 11.89 -27.13 -11.74
N ASP A 105 12.95 -26.64 -12.40
CA ASP A 105 14.24 -27.34 -12.48
C ASP A 105 14.93 -27.35 -11.11
N LYS A 106 14.75 -26.28 -10.33
CA LYS A 106 15.24 -26.18 -8.94
C LYS A 106 14.29 -26.84 -7.93
N HIS A 107 12.99 -26.85 -8.23
CA HIS A 107 11.96 -27.37 -7.34
C HIS A 107 11.04 -28.36 -8.09
N PRO A 108 11.46 -29.64 -8.25
CA PRO A 108 10.74 -30.60 -9.10
C PRO A 108 9.31 -30.93 -8.66
N HIS A 109 8.95 -30.63 -7.41
CA HIS A 109 7.61 -30.85 -6.86
C HIS A 109 6.62 -29.71 -7.22
N VAL A 110 7.09 -28.64 -7.87
CA VAL A 110 6.23 -27.54 -8.31
C VAL A 110 5.23 -28.06 -9.34
N LYS A 111 3.96 -27.70 -9.15
CA LYS A 111 2.87 -28.02 -10.09
C LYS A 111 2.91 -27.08 -11.29
N LYS A 112 3.95 -27.20 -12.12
CA LYS A 112 4.24 -26.31 -13.25
C LYS A 112 3.00 -26.03 -14.10
N ALA A 113 2.34 -27.07 -14.59
CA ALA A 113 1.17 -26.94 -15.47
C ALA A 113 0.01 -26.16 -14.82
N ALA A 114 -0.26 -26.38 -13.53
CA ALA A 114 -1.33 -25.67 -12.83
C ALA A 114 -0.98 -24.19 -12.61
N ALA A 115 0.30 -23.89 -12.35
CA ALA A 115 0.76 -22.52 -12.21
C ALA A 115 0.77 -21.76 -13.54
N GLU A 116 1.17 -22.40 -14.64
CA GLU A 116 1.05 -21.85 -16.00
C GLU A 116 -0.42 -21.58 -16.35
N GLN A 117 -1.32 -22.52 -16.08
CA GLN A 117 -2.76 -22.32 -16.29
C GLN A 117 -3.30 -21.10 -15.52
N PHE A 118 -2.85 -20.89 -14.28
CA PHE A 118 -3.24 -19.71 -13.51
C PHE A 118 -2.67 -18.42 -14.08
N ILE A 119 -1.39 -18.42 -14.50
CA ILE A 119 -0.74 -17.26 -15.12
C ILE A 119 -1.44 -16.88 -16.42
N ASP A 120 -1.74 -17.85 -17.27
CA ASP A 120 -2.45 -17.64 -18.52
C ASP A 120 -3.85 -17.06 -18.25
N TRP A 121 -4.57 -17.61 -17.27
CA TRP A 121 -5.89 -17.09 -16.90
C TRP A 121 -5.82 -15.66 -16.33
N ILE A 122 -4.98 -15.40 -15.33
CA ILE A 122 -4.94 -14.08 -14.64
C ILE A 122 -4.45 -12.96 -15.56
N THR A 123 -3.69 -13.30 -16.61
CA THR A 123 -3.22 -12.34 -17.62
C THR A 123 -4.14 -12.26 -18.86
N SER A 124 -5.06 -13.21 -19.05
CA SER A 124 -6.08 -13.17 -20.11
C SER A 124 -7.10 -12.04 -19.93
N ASP A 125 -7.92 -11.79 -20.95
CA ASP A 125 -9.01 -10.83 -20.87
C ASP A 125 -10.02 -11.17 -19.76
N ALA A 126 -10.32 -12.44 -19.54
CA ALA A 126 -11.24 -12.88 -18.49
C ALA A 126 -10.66 -12.61 -17.08
N GLY A 127 -9.38 -12.91 -16.85
CA GLY A 127 -8.72 -12.65 -15.57
C GLY A 127 -8.58 -11.15 -15.29
N ARG A 128 -8.25 -10.36 -16.32
CA ARG A 128 -8.17 -8.90 -16.23
C ARG A 128 -9.53 -8.26 -15.95
N GLU A 129 -10.60 -8.76 -16.56
CA GLU A 129 -11.96 -8.32 -16.24
C GLU A 129 -12.36 -8.71 -14.82
N ALA A 130 -11.98 -9.90 -14.34
CA ALA A 130 -12.20 -10.30 -12.95
C ALA A 130 -11.48 -9.36 -11.96
N ILE A 131 -10.26 -8.91 -12.28
CA ILE A 131 -9.53 -7.89 -11.50
C ILE A 131 -10.25 -6.54 -11.54
N ALA A 132 -10.64 -6.07 -12.73
CA ALA A 132 -11.27 -4.75 -12.91
C ALA A 132 -12.67 -4.66 -12.30
N SER A 133 -13.41 -5.76 -12.29
CA SER A 133 -14.76 -5.84 -11.73
C SER A 133 -14.79 -5.99 -10.21
N TYR A 134 -13.66 -6.30 -9.57
CA TYR A 134 -13.60 -6.43 -8.12
C TYR A 134 -13.82 -5.08 -7.43
N LYS A 135 -14.85 -5.03 -6.59
CA LYS A 135 -15.25 -3.83 -5.86
C LYS A 135 -15.42 -4.10 -4.37
N LEU A 136 -15.10 -3.08 -3.59
CA LEU A 136 -15.37 -3.06 -2.16
C LEU A 136 -16.08 -1.74 -1.80
N GLY A 137 -17.27 -1.83 -1.21
CA GLY A 137 -18.08 -0.63 -0.93
C GLY A 137 -18.48 0.14 -2.20
N GLY A 138 -18.53 -0.52 -3.36
CA GLY A 138 -18.84 0.10 -4.66
C GLY A 138 -17.63 0.67 -5.40
N GLU A 139 -16.46 0.78 -4.76
CA GLU A 139 -15.23 1.28 -5.36
C GLU A 139 -14.40 0.17 -5.98
N GLN A 140 -13.90 0.38 -7.20
CA GLN A 140 -12.92 -0.51 -7.84
C GLN A 140 -11.57 -0.37 -7.14
N LEU A 141 -11.03 -1.50 -6.67
CA LEU A 141 -9.78 -1.49 -5.90
C LEU A 141 -8.53 -1.80 -6.73
N PHE A 142 -8.67 -2.61 -7.77
CA PHE A 142 -7.54 -3.06 -8.58
C PHE A 142 -7.71 -2.67 -10.05
N TYR A 143 -6.59 -2.34 -10.67
CA TYR A 143 -6.53 -1.83 -12.03
C TYR A 143 -5.53 -2.70 -12.80
N PRO A 144 -5.99 -3.44 -13.84
CA PRO A 144 -5.07 -4.17 -14.70
C PRO A 144 -4.04 -3.23 -15.34
N THR A 145 -2.78 -3.63 -15.39
CA THR A 145 -1.74 -2.85 -16.07
C THR A 145 -2.05 -2.73 -17.57
N PRO A 146 -1.72 -1.61 -18.24
CA PRO A 146 -1.82 -1.51 -19.70
C PRO A 146 -1.06 -2.64 -20.41
N ARG A 147 -1.52 -3.00 -21.62
CA ARG A 147 -0.81 -3.94 -22.50
C ARG A 147 0.37 -3.25 -23.20
#